data_AF-A0AAE7CQR3-F1
#
_entry.id   AF-A0AAE7CQR3-F1
#
_cell.length_a   1.000
_cell.length_b   1.000
_cell.length_c   1.000
_cell.angle_alpha   90.00
_cell.angle_beta   90.00
_cell.angle_gamma   90.00
#
_symmetry.space_group_name_H-M   'P 1'
#
loop_
_entity.id
_entity.type
_entity.pdbx_description
1 polymer ?
#
loop_
_entity_poly.entity_id
_entity_poly.type
_entity_poly.pdbx_seq_one_letter_code
_entity_poly.pdbx_strand_id
1 'polypeptide(L)'
;MYNSLVKEMLSKISVDDAEILPTQVKYKTNDNFSTVEIYVSKEKISFKVFGDAYITAMAKWLQLKLQANESVKVSLENLIDIFGLPEIKYRNAVQLIELIEKLNER
;
A
#
# COMPACT_ATOMS: atom_id res chain seq x y z
N MET A 1 -1.76 -17.72 8.28
CA MET A 1 -0.36 -17.39 8.63
C MET A 1 0.19 -16.52 7.52
N TYR A 2 0.99 -15.48 7.80
CA TYR A 2 1.52 -14.59 6.76
C TYR A 2 2.56 -15.30 5.88
N ASN A 3 2.52 -15.06 4.57
CA ASN A 3 3.54 -15.54 3.64
C ASN A 3 4.87 -14.76 3.81
N SER A 4 5.91 -15.18 3.09
CA SER A 4 7.24 -14.56 3.17
C SER A 4 7.23 -13.08 2.79
N LEU A 5 6.52 -12.71 1.73
CA LEU A 5 6.44 -11.32 1.26
C LEU A 5 5.81 -10.41 2.31
N VAL A 6 4.68 -10.81 2.90
CA VAL A 6 4.01 -10.02 3.94
C VAL A 6 4.95 -9.78 5.11
N LYS A 7 5.64 -10.83 5.58
CA LYS A 7 6.62 -10.72 6.67
C LYS A 7 7.78 -9.79 6.30
N GLU A 8 8.28 -9.89 5.08
CA GLU A 8 9.36 -9.04 4.57
C GLU A 8 8.93 -7.57 4.56
N MET A 9 7.76 -7.26 4.00
CA MET A 9 7.25 -5.89 3.94
C MET A 9 7.07 -5.31 5.34
N LEU A 10 6.46 -6.07 6.26
CA LEU A 10 6.29 -5.65 7.65
C LEU A 10 7.64 -5.37 8.34
N SER A 11 8.66 -6.19 8.07
CA SER A 11 10.00 -6.00 8.65
C SER A 11 10.73 -4.75 8.11
N LYS A 12 10.33 -4.23 6.95
CA LYS A 12 10.92 -3.04 6.31
C LYS A 12 10.24 -1.73 6.74
N ILE A 13 9.21 -1.80 7.57
CA ILE A 13 8.51 -0.60 8.06
C ILE A 13 9.41 0.13 9.04
N SER A 14 9.52 1.43 8.83
CA SER A 14 10.32 2.33 9.67
C SER A 14 9.52 3.58 10.04
N VAL A 15 10.02 4.34 11.02
CA VAL A 15 9.42 5.63 11.39
C VAL A 15 9.46 6.63 10.24
N ASP A 16 10.49 6.54 9.39
CA ASP A 16 10.68 7.43 8.24
C ASP A 16 9.56 7.29 7.20
N ASP A 17 8.91 6.12 7.13
CA ASP A 17 7.78 5.89 6.24
C ASP A 17 6.57 6.78 6.57
N ALA A 18 6.46 7.25 7.83
CA ALA A 18 5.36 8.07 8.31
C ALA A 18 5.66 9.59 8.30
N GLU A 19 6.89 10.00 8.00
CA GLU A 19 7.29 11.40 7.92
C GLU A 19 6.85 12.00 6.57
N ILE A 20 5.94 12.98 6.64
CA ILE A 20 5.29 13.62 5.49
C ILE A 20 5.92 14.99 5.23
N LEU A 21 6.41 15.18 4.02
CA LEU A 21 6.96 16.46 3.56
C LEU A 21 5.84 17.38 3.05
N PRO A 22 5.98 18.72 3.16
CA PRO A 22 4.99 19.67 2.66
C PRO A 22 4.71 19.57 1.15
N THR A 23 5.66 19.04 0.37
CA THR A 23 5.57 18.90 -1.09
C THR A 23 4.81 17.65 -1.54
N GLN A 24 4.44 16.76 -0.62
CA GLN A 24 3.78 15.51 -0.97
C GLN A 24 2.27 15.71 -1.18
N VAL A 25 1.76 15.13 -2.28
CA VAL A 25 0.33 15.06 -2.57
C VAL A 25 -0.25 13.83 -1.88
N LYS A 26 -1.37 14.01 -1.18
CA LYS A 26 -2.06 12.95 -0.45
C LYS A 26 -3.06 12.22 -1.34
N TYR A 27 -2.99 10.90 -1.31
CA TYR A 27 -3.96 9.96 -1.88
C TYR A 27 -4.52 9.09 -0.75
N LYS A 28 -5.81 8.81 -0.78
CA LYS A 28 -6.50 8.10 0.30
C LYS A 28 -7.58 7.17 -0.22
N THR A 29 -7.66 6.01 0.41
CA THR A 29 -8.82 5.11 0.38
C THR A 29 -9.19 4.73 1.79
N ASN A 30 -10.48 4.51 2.03
CA ASN A 30 -11.00 4.08 3.32
C ASN A 30 -12.21 3.18 3.13
N ASP A 31 -12.34 2.22 4.04
CA ASP A 31 -13.54 1.42 4.21
C ASP A 31 -13.93 1.42 5.69
N ASN A 32 -14.89 0.57 6.07
CA ASN A 32 -15.36 0.48 7.45
C ASN A 32 -14.32 -0.15 8.42
N PHE A 33 -13.24 -0.73 7.92
CA PHE A 33 -12.26 -1.48 8.71
C PHE A 33 -10.86 -0.88 8.68
N SER A 34 -10.59 -0.02 7.72
CA SER A 34 -9.24 0.44 7.43
C SER A 34 -9.22 1.74 6.65
N THR A 35 -8.09 2.43 6.75
CA THR A 35 -7.77 3.64 6.00
C THR A 35 -6.32 3.57 5.57
N VAL A 36 -6.09 3.79 4.28
CA VAL A 36 -4.75 3.82 3.68
C VAL A 36 -4.54 5.20 3.09
N GLU A 37 -3.44 5.84 3.50
CA GLU A 37 -3.02 7.14 3.00
C GLU A 37 -1.61 7.00 2.42
N ILE A 38 -1.41 7.43 1.18
CA ILE A 38 -0.10 7.53 0.53
C ILE A 38 0.17 8.98 0.16
N TYR A 39 1.40 9.42 0.40
CA TYR A 39 1.87 10.77 0.20
C TYR A 39 3.00 10.72 -0.83
N VAL A 40 2.84 11.39 -1.97
CA VAL A 40 3.73 11.27 -3.13
C VAL A 40 4.38 12.60 -3.45
N SER A 41 5.71 12.64 -3.48
CA SER A 41 6.50 13.70 -4.12
C SER A 41 7.62 13.06 -4.96
N LYS A 42 8.40 13.89 -5.67
CA LYS A 42 9.60 13.43 -6.39
C LYS A 42 10.71 12.95 -5.46
N GLU A 43 10.72 13.45 -4.22
CA GLU A 43 11.78 13.20 -3.24
C GLU A 43 11.46 11.98 -2.38
N LYS A 44 10.18 11.78 -2.03
CA LYS A 44 9.78 10.78 -1.06
C LYS A 44 8.37 10.27 -1.30
N ILE A 45 8.17 8.99 -0.99
CA ILE A 45 6.86 8.39 -0.81
C ILE A 45 6.70 8.03 0.66
N SER A 46 5.66 8.53 1.30
CA SER A 46 5.33 8.26 2.71
C SER A 46 3.94 7.65 2.79
N PHE A 47 3.63 6.91 3.85
CA PHE A 47 2.30 6.31 4.01
C PHE A 47 1.86 6.26 5.46
N LYS A 48 0.53 6.19 5.65
CA LYS A 48 -0.10 5.91 6.93
C LYS A 48 -1.20 4.88 6.72
N VAL A 49 -1.24 3.89 7.60
CA VAL A 49 -2.29 2.85 7.58
C VAL A 49 -2.92 2.75 8.95
N PHE A 50 -4.24 2.82 8.96
CA PHE A 50 -5.06 2.29 10.04
C PHE A 50 -5.72 1.02 9.52
N GLY A 51 -5.38 -0.15 10.05
CA GLY A 51 -5.87 -1.41 9.50
C GLY A 51 -5.06 -2.60 9.98
N ASP A 52 -5.23 -3.73 9.30
CA ASP A 52 -4.50 -4.96 9.63
C ASP A 52 -3.12 -5.07 8.96
N ALA A 53 -2.37 -6.11 9.31
CA ALA A 53 -1.01 -6.28 8.82
C ALA A 53 -0.93 -6.55 7.30
N TYR A 54 -1.97 -7.11 6.66
CA TYR A 54 -1.95 -7.29 5.20
C TYR A 54 -2.00 -5.96 4.48
N ILE A 55 -2.95 -5.09 4.84
CA ILE A 55 -3.05 -3.78 4.19
C ILE A 55 -1.84 -2.89 4.52
N THR A 56 -1.27 -3.05 5.71
CA THR A 56 -0.01 -2.38 6.09
C THR A 56 1.17 -2.86 5.23
N ALA A 57 1.32 -4.18 5.05
CA ALA A 57 2.34 -4.76 4.17
C ALA A 57 2.16 -4.34 2.71
N MET A 58 0.91 -4.28 2.24
CA MET A 58 0.54 -3.84 0.89
C MET A 58 0.88 -2.36 0.66
N ALA A 59 0.63 -1.49 1.63
CA ALA A 59 1.03 -0.08 1.55
C ALA A 59 2.55 0.08 1.48
N LYS A 60 3.30 -0.69 2.27
CA LYS A 60 4.77 -0.70 2.20
C LYS A 60 5.28 -1.20 0.84
N TRP A 61 4.68 -2.27 0.32
CA TRP A 61 4.99 -2.77 -1.01
C TRP A 61 4.75 -1.72 -2.09
N LEU A 62 3.59 -1.04 -2.05
CA LEU A 62 3.24 0.00 -2.99
C LEU A 62 4.20 1.20 -2.88
N GLN A 63 4.55 1.62 -1.67
CA GLN A 63 5.56 2.68 -1.44
C GLN A 63 6.88 2.35 -2.15
N LEU A 64 7.40 1.13 -1.98
CA LEU A 64 8.66 0.70 -2.60
C LEU A 64 8.56 0.68 -4.12
N LYS A 65 7.43 0.22 -4.68
CA LYS A 65 7.20 0.23 -6.13
C LYS A 65 7.17 1.65 -6.70
N LEU A 66 6.48 2.57 -6.03
CA LEU A 66 6.44 3.97 -6.42
C LEU A 66 7.81 4.65 -6.30
N GLN A 67 8.59 4.36 -5.26
CA GLN A 67 9.95 4.88 -5.10
C GLN A 67 10.91 4.38 -6.19
N ALA A 68 10.72 3.15 -6.67
CA ALA A 68 11.48 2.60 -7.79
C ALA A 68 11.04 3.17 -9.16
N ASN A 69 10.08 4.10 -9.21
CA ASN A 69 9.44 4.59 -10.44
C ASN A 69 8.86 3.46 -11.31
N GLU A 70 8.44 2.35 -10.70
CA GLU A 70 7.79 1.26 -11.41
C GLU A 70 6.32 1.60 -11.68
N SER A 71 5.84 1.33 -12.90
CA SER A 71 4.41 1.43 -13.18
C SER A 71 3.67 0.32 -12.43
N VAL A 72 2.74 0.70 -11.56
CA VAL A 72 1.95 -0.24 -10.78
C VAL A 72 0.61 -0.48 -11.48
N LYS A 73 0.51 -1.63 -12.14
CA LYS A 73 -0.76 -2.19 -12.64
C LYS A 73 -0.89 -3.61 -12.12
N VAL A 74 -1.93 -3.86 -11.34
CA VAL A 74 -2.19 -5.16 -10.70
C VAL A 74 -3.67 -5.50 -10.81
N SER A 75 -3.98 -6.79 -10.96
CA SER A 75 -5.34 -7.31 -10.82
C SER A 75 -5.58 -7.78 -9.39
N LEU A 76 -6.84 -8.06 -9.07
CA LEU A 76 -7.23 -8.60 -7.77
C LEU A 76 -6.58 -9.97 -7.54
N GLU A 77 -6.61 -10.84 -8.54
CA GLU A 77 -6.04 -12.19 -8.51
C GLU A 77 -4.54 -12.13 -8.24
N ASN A 78 -3.82 -11.23 -8.93
CA ASN A 78 -2.39 -11.04 -8.70
C ASN A 78 -2.10 -10.65 -7.25
N LEU A 79 -2.87 -9.73 -6.66
CA LEU A 79 -2.67 -9.34 -5.27
C LEU A 79 -3.02 -10.46 -4.28
N ILE A 80 -4.06 -11.24 -4.55
CA ILE A 80 -4.43 -12.40 -3.75
C ILE A 80 -3.28 -13.40 -3.72
N ASP A 81 -2.74 -13.74 -4.89
CA ASP A 81 -1.69 -14.74 -5.03
C ASP A 81 -0.37 -14.26 -4.40
N ILE A 82 0.05 -13.03 -4.74
CA ILE A 82 1.32 -12.46 -4.28
C ILE A 82 1.35 -12.31 -2.75
N PHE A 83 0.25 -11.88 -2.13
CA PHE A 83 0.16 -11.70 -0.68
C PHE A 83 -0.37 -12.93 0.06
N GLY A 84 -0.78 -13.99 -0.65
CA GLY A 84 -1.37 -15.19 -0.07
C GLY A 84 -2.58 -14.85 0.79
N LEU A 85 -3.48 -14.00 0.27
CA LEU A 85 -4.60 -13.49 1.04
C LEU A 85 -5.61 -14.59 1.33
N PRO A 86 -6.07 -14.75 2.57
CA PRO A 86 -7.30 -15.49 2.82
C PRO A 86 -8.50 -14.67 2.32
N GLU A 87 -9.59 -15.33 1.94
CA GLU A 87 -10.79 -14.72 1.36
C GLU A 87 -11.33 -13.53 2.16
N ILE A 88 -11.35 -13.63 3.49
CA ILE A 88 -11.75 -12.56 4.41
C ILE A 88 -10.91 -11.26 4.31
N LYS A 89 -9.77 -11.31 3.60
CA LYS A 89 -8.86 -10.18 3.37
C LYS A 89 -8.83 -9.69 1.92
N TYR A 90 -9.66 -10.24 1.02
CA TYR A 90 -9.73 -9.76 -0.36
C TYR A 90 -10.13 -8.29 -0.46
N ARG A 91 -10.92 -7.79 0.50
CA ARG A 91 -11.22 -6.36 0.63
C ARG A 91 -9.97 -5.47 0.67
N ASN A 92 -8.87 -5.94 1.28
CA ASN A 92 -7.63 -5.17 1.38
C ASN A 92 -6.98 -5.02 -0.01
N ALA A 93 -7.06 -6.06 -0.86
CA ALA A 93 -6.60 -5.97 -2.24
C ALA A 93 -7.45 -5.02 -3.07
N VAL A 94 -8.78 -5.07 -2.93
CA VAL A 94 -9.70 -4.13 -3.61
C VAL A 94 -9.39 -2.68 -3.21
N GLN A 95 -9.21 -2.41 -1.91
CA GLN A 95 -8.87 -1.08 -1.41
C GLN A 95 -7.51 -0.58 -1.92
N LEU A 96 -6.54 -1.48 -2.09
CA LEU A 96 -5.24 -1.15 -2.68
C LEU A 96 -5.36 -0.82 -4.17
N ILE A 97 -6.18 -1.57 -4.93
CA ILE A 97 -6.44 -1.31 -6.35
C ILE A 97 -7.07 0.07 -6.53
N GLU A 98 -8.10 0.42 -5.76
CA GLU A 98 -8.72 1.74 -5.81
C GLU A 98 -7.69 2.86 -5.54
N LEU A 99 -6.75 2.63 -4.62
CA LEU A 99 -5.68 3.58 -4.33
C LEU A 99 -4.71 3.73 -5.51
N ILE A 100 -4.36 2.62 -6.16
CA ILE A 100 -3.49 2.60 -7.35
C ILE A 100 -4.16 3.30 -8.53
N GLU A 101 -5.47 3.12 -8.72
CA GLU A 101 -6.24 3.82 -9.75
C GLU A 101 -6.19 5.34 -9.53
N LYS A 102 -6.45 5.80 -8.30
CA LYS A 102 -6.32 7.22 -7.92
C LYS A 102 -4.92 7.78 -8.16
N LEU A 103 -3.88 6.97 -7.99
CA LEU A 103 -2.48 7.36 -8.26
C LEU A 103 -2.18 7.46 -9.76
N ASN A 104 -2.81 6.61 -10.58
CA ASN A 104 -2.62 6.53 -12.03
C ASN A 104 -3.45 7.56 -12.83
N GLU A 105 -4.49 8.15 -12.25
CA GLU A 105 -5.24 9.28 -12.82
C GLU A 105 -4.43 10.61 -12.86
N ARG A 106 -3.19 10.58 -12.37
CA ARG A 106 -2.26 11.71 -12.34
C ARG A 106 -1.54 11.91 -13.69
#